data_AF-A0A432JY03-F1
#
_entry.id   AF-A0A432JY03-F1
#
_cell.length_a   1.000
_cell.length_b   1.000
_cell.length_c   1.000
_cell.angle_alpha   90.00
_cell.angle_beta   90.00
_cell.angle_gamma   90.00
#
_symmetry.space_group_name_H-M   'P 1'
#
loop_
_entity.id
_entity.type
_entity.pdbx_description
1 polymer ?
#
loop_
_entity_poly.entity_id
_entity_poly.type
_entity_poly.pdbx_seq_one_letter_code
_entity_poly.pdbx_strand_id
1 'polypeptide(L)'
;GKFLVQALPKVIKSLTVIGTIALLLVSGGIFAHNIDFLHHLLPSIPAFITEFLIGLVVGIVVLAVVELGGFVVKKIKGSKS
;
A
#
# COMPACT_ATOMS: atom_id res chain seq x y z
N GLY A 1 30.53 21.67 -10.17
CA GLY A 1 29.91 20.42 -9.70
C GLY A 1 28.55 20.18 -10.33
N LYS A 2 28.48 19.42 -11.44
CA LYS A 2 27.21 19.02 -12.09
C LYS A 2 26.74 17.61 -11.69
N PHE A 3 27.63 16.80 -11.12
CA PHE A 3 27.35 15.42 -10.73
C PHE A 3 26.23 15.31 -9.69
N LEU A 4 26.31 16.08 -8.60
CA LEU A 4 25.29 16.06 -7.53
C LEU A 4 23.91 16.53 -8.03
N VAL A 5 23.90 17.52 -8.93
CA VAL A 5 22.67 18.04 -9.55
C VAL A 5 22.01 16.98 -10.45
N GLN A 6 22.80 16.16 -11.15
CA GLN A 6 22.29 15.05 -11.97
C GLN A 6 21.93 13.81 -11.15
N ALA A 7 22.51 13.63 -9.96
CA ALA A 7 22.20 12.52 -9.05
C ALA A 7 20.86 12.73 -8.32
N LEU A 8 20.55 13.97 -7.94
CA LEU A 8 19.31 14.37 -7.26
C LEU A 8 18.02 13.75 -7.85
N PRO A 9 17.73 13.86 -9.16
CA PRO A 9 16.52 13.28 -9.73
C PRO A 9 16.49 11.75 -9.69
N LYS A 10 17.65 11.08 -9.69
CA LYS A 10 17.72 9.62 -9.57
C LYS A 10 17.38 9.18 -8.14
N VAL A 11 17.95 9.87 -7.15
CA VAL A 11 17.70 9.58 -5.73
C VAL A 11 16.22 9.77 -5.38
N ILE A 12 15.61 10.87 -5.80
CA ILE A 12 14.19 11.15 -5.52
C ILE A 12 13.30 10.07 -6.14
N LYS A 13 13.54 9.67 -7.39
CA LYS A 13 12.75 8.61 -8.04
C LYS A 13 12.88 7.27 -7.33
N SER A 14 14.09 6.90 -6.91
CA SER A 14 14.30 5.68 -6.13
C SER A 14 13.58 5.74 -4.79
N LEU A 15 13.64 6.88 -4.09
CA LEU A 15 12.94 7.09 -2.83
C LEU A 15 11.41 6.99 -2.98
N THR A 16 10.83 7.33 -4.12
CA THR A 16 9.39 7.14 -4.36
C THR A 16 8.99 5.66 -4.35
N VAL A 17 9.77 4.82 -5.03
CA VAL A 17 9.50 3.37 -5.10
C VAL A 17 9.74 2.74 -3.72
N ILE A 18 10.87 3.05 -3.10
CA ILE A 18 11.22 2.56 -1.75
C ILE A 18 10.17 3.03 -0.74
N GLY A 19 9.73 4.28 -0.83
CA GLY A 19 8.70 4.85 0.03
C GLY A 19 7.37 4.13 -0.12
N THR A 20 6.96 3.78 -1.34
CA THR A 20 5.71 3.03 -1.57
C THR A 20 5.79 1.63 -0.97
N ILE A 21 6.92 0.93 -1.16
CA ILE A 21 7.17 -0.38 -0.56
C ILE A 21 7.17 -0.26 0.98
N ALA A 22 7.82 0.77 1.52
CA ALA A 22 7.86 1.03 2.95
C ALA A 22 6.46 1.29 3.52
N LEU A 23 5.62 2.08 2.86
CA LEU A 23 4.24 2.34 3.30
C LEU A 23 3.37 1.07 3.27
N LEU A 24 3.53 0.23 2.24
CA LEU A 24 2.84 -1.07 2.17
C LEU A 24 3.28 -2.01 3.29
N LEU A 25 4.59 -2.12 3.54
CA LEU A 25 5.12 -2.93 4.64
C LEU A 25 4.73 -2.38 6.02
N VAL A 26 4.80 -1.07 6.24
CA VAL A 26 4.42 -0.44 7.52
C VAL A 26 2.94 -0.66 7.83
N SER A 27 2.06 -0.43 6.85
CA SER A 27 0.62 -0.70 7.02
C SER A 27 0.34 -2.20 7.20
N GLY A 28 0.96 -3.05 6.39
CA GLY A 28 0.88 -4.50 6.51
C GLY A 28 1.34 -5.05 7.86
N GLY A 29 2.43 -4.51 8.40
CA GLY A 29 2.96 -4.79 9.73
C GLY A 29 1.96 -4.47 10.83
N ILE A 30 1.30 -3.30 10.76
CA ILE A 30 0.25 -2.90 11.71
C ILE A 30 -0.89 -3.94 11.69
N PHE A 31 -1.36 -4.37 10.52
CA PHE A 31 -2.44 -5.36 10.44
C PHE A 31 -2.02 -6.76 10.87
N ALA A 32 -0.84 -7.24 10.43
CA ALA A 32 -0.35 -8.58 10.75
C ALA A 32 -0.17 -8.79 12.26
N HIS A 33 0.34 -7.77 12.96
CA HIS A 33 0.55 -7.80 14.41
C HIS A 33 -0.77 -7.76 15.20
N ASN A 34 -1.85 -7.20 14.64
CA ASN A 34 -3.17 -7.18 15.30
C ASN A 34 -3.99 -8.45 15.03
N ILE A 35 -3.53 -9.32 14.12
CA ILE A 35 -4.22 -10.54 13.75
C ILE A 35 -3.35 -11.72 14.19
N ASP A 36 -3.43 -12.07 15.48
CA ASP A 36 -2.74 -13.23 16.09
C ASP A 36 -2.99 -14.54 15.32
N PHE A 37 -4.10 -14.62 14.57
CA PHE A 37 -4.47 -15.73 13.70
C PHE A 37 -3.44 -16.03 12.60
N LEU A 38 -2.74 -15.02 12.07
CA LEU A 38 -1.76 -15.22 11.00
C LEU A 38 -0.42 -15.77 11.51
N HIS A 39 -0.04 -15.44 12.75
CA HIS A 39 1.15 -16.01 13.39
C HIS A 39 1.06 -17.53 13.58
N HIS A 40 -0.15 -18.08 13.66
CA HIS A 40 -0.38 -19.54 13.74
C HIS A 40 -0.55 -20.22 12.39
N LEU A 41 -0.96 -19.51 11.34
CA LEU A 41 -1.27 -20.10 10.04
C LEU A 41 -0.01 -20.39 9.21
N LEU A 42 1.08 -19.63 9.43
CA LEU A 42 2.34 -19.72 8.68
C LEU A 42 3.57 -19.54 9.60
N PRO A 43 3.84 -20.47 10.53
CA PRO A 43 4.93 -20.34 11.50
C PRO A 43 6.34 -20.34 10.88
N SER A 44 6.47 -20.74 9.61
CA SER A 44 7.74 -20.87 8.88
C SER A 44 7.99 -19.78 7.83
N ILE A 45 7.06 -18.85 7.61
CA ILE A 45 7.25 -17.77 6.62
C ILE A 45 7.82 -16.53 7.30
N PRO A 46 8.85 -15.88 6.71
CA PRO A 46 9.37 -14.61 7.21
C PRO A 46 8.27 -13.55 7.33
N ALA A 47 8.17 -12.93 8.51
CA ALA A 47 7.11 -11.97 8.84
C ALA A 47 6.94 -10.87 7.78
N PHE A 48 8.05 -10.33 7.24
CA PHE A 48 7.99 -9.26 6.24
C PHE A 48 7.20 -9.63 4.97
N ILE A 49 7.21 -10.90 4.55
CA ILE A 49 6.47 -11.37 3.37
C ILE A 49 4.97 -11.37 3.68
N THR A 50 4.62 -11.92 4.84
CA THR A 50 3.24 -11.98 5.31
C THR A 50 2.66 -10.57 5.48
N GLU A 51 3.42 -9.66 6.11
CA GLU A 51 3.08 -8.24 6.25
C GLU A 51 2.85 -7.57 4.89
N PHE A 52 3.77 -7.74 3.95
CA PHE A 52 3.62 -7.18 2.60
C PHE A 52 2.35 -7.68 1.90
N LEU A 53 2.08 -8.99 1.96
CA LEU A 53 0.91 -9.59 1.33
C LEU A 53 -0.40 -9.09 1.95
N ILE A 54 -0.47 -9.01 3.28
CA ILE A 54 -1.66 -8.47 3.96
C ILE A 54 -1.85 -7.00 3.58
N GLY A 55 -0.80 -6.20 3.66
CA GLY A 55 -0.85 -4.77 3.29
C GLY A 55 -1.33 -4.58 1.85
N LEU A 56 -0.85 -5.41 0.92
CA LEU A 56 -1.28 -5.40 -0.47
C LEU A 56 -2.75 -5.80 -0.63
N VAL A 57 -3.18 -6.90 -0.01
CA VAL A 57 -4.56 -7.40 -0.09
C VAL A 57 -5.53 -6.38 0.49
N VAL A 58 -5.27 -5.88 1.70
CA VAL A 58 -6.10 -4.86 2.35
C VAL A 58 -6.11 -3.58 1.51
N GLY A 59 -4.95 -3.15 1.00
CA GLY A 59 -4.85 -2.00 0.12
C GLY A 59 -5.72 -2.12 -1.14
N ILE A 60 -5.72 -3.28 -1.80
CA ILE A 60 -6.56 -3.56 -2.98
C ILE A 60 -8.05 -3.58 -2.61
N VAL A 61 -8.42 -4.18 -1.46
CA VAL A 61 -9.80 -4.21 -0.99
C VAL A 61 -10.31 -2.79 -0.72
N VAL A 62 -9.54 -1.96 -0.01
CA VAL A 62 -9.89 -0.56 0.26
C VAL A 62 -9.99 0.22 -1.05
N LEU A 63 -9.07 0.03 -1.99
CA LEU A 63 -9.13 0.67 -3.31
C LEU A 63 -10.43 0.30 -4.04
N ALA A 64 -10.80 -0.98 -4.07
CA ALA A 64 -12.04 -1.43 -4.68
C ALA A 64 -13.28 -0.80 -4.02
N VAL A 65 -13.30 -0.69 -2.68
CA VAL A 65 -14.38 -0.02 -1.94
C VAL A 65 -14.47 1.46 -2.30
N VAL A 66 -13.33 2.16 -2.39
CA VAL A 66 -13.28 3.59 -2.75
C VAL A 66 -13.74 3.81 -4.19
N GLU A 67 -13.32 2.97 -5.14
CA GLU A 67 -13.77 3.06 -6.53
C GLU A 67 -15.28 2.80 -6.67
N LEU A 68 -15.81 1.78 -5.98
CA LEU A 68 -17.24 1.50 -5.94
C LEU A 68 -18.03 2.64 -5.29
N GLY A 69 -17.56 3.15 -4.15
CA GLY A 69 -18.16 4.32 -3.50
C GLY A 69 -18.12 5.57 -4.39
N GLY A 70 -17.01 5.80 -5.07
CA GLY A 70 -16.83 6.88 -6.03
C GLY A 70 -17.80 6.77 -7.21
N PHE A 71 -18.04 5.56 -7.73
CA PHE A 71 -19.04 5.30 -8.76
C PHE A 71 -20.46 5.64 -8.27
N VAL A 72 -20.82 5.25 -7.05
CA VAL A 72 -22.11 5.58 -6.43
C VAL A 72 -22.27 7.10 -6.28
N VAL A 73 -21.26 7.79 -5.78
CA VAL A 73 -21.29 9.26 -5.61
C VAL A 73 -21.40 9.97 -6.96
N LYS A 74 -20.66 9.53 -7.98
CA LYS A 74 -20.77 10.08 -9.35
C LYS A 74 -22.17 9.85 -9.92
N LYS A 75 -22.77 8.68 -9.71
CA LYS A 75 -24.14 8.38 -10.15
C LYS A 75 -25.19 9.27 -9.47
N ILE A 76 -25.02 9.55 -8.18
CA ILE A 76 -25.90 10.47 -7.42
C ILE A 76 -25.72 11.92 -7.90
N LYS A 77 -24.49 12.38 -8.13
CA LYS A 77 -24.22 13.76 -8.61
C LYS A 77 -24.57 13.94 -10.10
N GLY A 78 -24.47 12.90 -10.92
CA GLY A 78 -24.77 12.91 -12.35
C GLY A 78 -26.26 12.86 -12.71
N SER A 79 -27.14 12.58 -11.74
CA SER A 79 -28.61 12.61 -11.92
C SER A 79 -29.24 14.00 -11.64
N LYS A 80 -28.42 15.04 -11.53
CA LYS A 80 -28.84 16.46 -11.44
C LYS A 80 -28.23 17.30 -12.57
N SER A 81 -28.19 16.76 -13.78
CA SER A 81 -28.09 17.57 -15.01
C SER A 81 -29.38 17.48 -15.78
#